data_AF-D1FPJ4-F1
#
_entry.id   AF-D1FPJ4-F1
#
_cell.length_a   1.000
_cell.length_b   1.000
_cell.length_c   1.000
_cell.angle_alpha   90.00
_cell.angle_beta   90.00
_cell.angle_gamma   90.00
#
_symmetry.space_group_name_H-M   'P 1'
#
loop_
_entity.id
_entity.type
_entity.pdbx_description
1 polymer ?
#
loop_
_entity_poly.entity_id
_entity_poly.type
_entity_poly.pdbx_seq_one_letter_code
_entity_poly.pdbx_strand_id
1 'polypeptide(L)'
;NFPTSDLDLAVCIFMDGNNGLTSIKKEDDLEDNVQRYGLFQLGDDEWCSTGSKGGKCNANCQDFLKEDITEAATCALQALTENGFPEWPGEYDRCQSKPLTFDDCN
;
A
#
# COMPACT_ATOMS: atom_id res chain seq x y z
N ASN A 1 -14.17 10.03 1.34
CA ASN A 1 -14.87 8.81 0.88
C ASN A 1 -14.09 8.20 -0.25
N PHE A 2 -13.71 6.94 -0.12
CA PHE A 2 -13.08 6.18 -1.19
C PHE A 2 -14.17 5.65 -2.14
N PRO A 3 -14.10 5.89 -3.47
CA PRO A 3 -15.12 5.46 -4.40
C PRO A 3 -15.21 3.93 -4.49
N THR A 4 -16.43 3.38 -4.48
CA THR A 4 -16.63 1.92 -4.62
C THR A 4 -16.13 1.41 -5.98
N SER A 5 -16.14 2.25 -7.03
CA SER A 5 -15.57 1.95 -8.35
C SER A 5 -14.07 1.66 -8.32
N ASP A 6 -13.39 2.15 -7.29
CA ASP A 6 -11.94 2.10 -7.17
C ASP A 6 -11.50 0.92 -6.28
N LEU A 7 -12.45 0.23 -5.63
CA LEU A 7 -12.18 -0.89 -4.74
C LEU A 7 -11.57 -2.07 -5.48
N ASP A 8 -12.07 -2.42 -6.66
CA ASP A 8 -11.55 -3.56 -7.42
C ASP A 8 -10.09 -3.32 -7.83
N LEU A 9 -9.76 -2.10 -8.25
CA LEU A 9 -8.39 -1.74 -8.60
C LEU A 9 -7.49 -1.71 -7.36
N ALA A 10 -7.96 -1.12 -6.25
CA ALA A 10 -7.19 -1.07 -5.00
C ALA A 10 -6.90 -2.46 -4.44
N VAL A 11 -7.90 -3.35 -4.40
CA VAL A 11 -7.71 -4.74 -3.95
C VAL A 11 -6.72 -5.45 -4.86
N CYS A 12 -6.79 -5.26 -6.19
CA CYS A 12 -5.85 -5.89 -7.10
C CYS A 12 -4.42 -5.45 -6.80
N ILE A 13 -4.21 -4.14 -6.62
CA ILE A 13 -2.89 -3.57 -6.36
C ILE A 13 -2.30 -4.12 -5.07
N PHE A 14 -3.05 -4.08 -3.97
CA PHE A 14 -2.53 -4.49 -2.66
C PHE A 14 -2.33 -6.01 -2.55
N MET A 15 -3.16 -6.80 -3.25
CA MET A 15 -3.04 -8.25 -3.28
C MET A 15 -1.94 -8.74 -4.23
N ASP A 16 -1.81 -8.18 -5.43
CA ASP A 16 -0.76 -8.54 -6.39
C ASP A 16 0.62 -8.12 -5.87
N GLY A 17 0.69 -6.98 -5.19
CA GLY A 17 1.91 -6.53 -4.53
C GLY A 17 2.34 -7.45 -3.39
N ASN A 18 1.43 -7.98 -2.55
CA ASN A 18 1.80 -8.52 -1.23
C ASN A 18 1.16 -9.85 -0.85
N ASN A 19 0.39 -10.49 -1.72
CA ASN A 19 -0.42 -11.68 -1.43
C ASN A 19 -1.30 -11.53 -0.18
N GLY A 20 -1.74 -10.30 0.13
CA GLY A 20 -2.55 -10.02 1.32
C GLY A 20 -1.80 -10.04 2.66
N LEU A 21 -0.46 -10.12 2.65
CA LEU A 21 0.33 -10.21 3.87
C LEU A 21 0.61 -8.83 4.47
N THR A 22 0.28 -8.66 5.75
CA THR A 22 0.52 -7.41 6.49
C THR A 22 1.93 -7.30 7.04
N SER A 23 2.63 -8.42 7.28
CA SER A 23 3.94 -8.47 7.93
C SER A 23 5.12 -8.53 6.95
N ILE A 24 4.95 -7.97 5.75
CA ILE A 24 5.98 -7.93 4.70
C ILE A 24 6.71 -6.59 4.66
N LYS A 25 8.03 -6.66 4.49
CA LYS A 25 8.90 -5.54 4.16
C LYS A 25 9.67 -5.88 2.89
N LYS A 26 9.76 -4.94 1.96
CA LYS A 26 10.53 -5.08 0.71
C LYS A 26 11.40 -3.87 0.47
N GLU A 27 12.49 -4.06 -0.24
CA GLU A 27 13.23 -2.97 -0.86
C GLU A 27 12.49 -2.51 -2.11
N ASP A 28 12.54 -1.21 -2.40
CA ASP A 28 11.94 -0.66 -3.61
C ASP A 28 12.76 -1.09 -4.85
N ASP A 29 12.05 -1.43 -5.94
CA ASP A 29 12.68 -1.90 -7.17
C ASP A 29 13.22 -0.75 -8.05
N LEU A 30 12.77 0.49 -7.81
CA LEU A 30 13.09 1.69 -8.58
C LEU A 30 14.06 2.62 -7.84
N GLU A 31 14.04 2.63 -6.50
CA GLU A 31 14.84 3.51 -5.66
C GLU A 31 15.69 2.75 -4.62
N ASP A 32 17.02 2.84 -4.79
CA ASP A 32 17.96 2.21 -3.87
C ASP A 32 17.78 2.72 -2.43
N ASN A 33 17.79 1.81 -1.45
CA ASN A 33 17.64 2.07 -0.01
C ASN A 33 16.25 2.57 0.43
N VAL A 34 15.25 2.61 -0.45
CA VAL A 34 13.86 2.82 -0.02
C VAL A 34 13.28 1.47 0.42
N GLN A 35 12.59 1.47 1.55
CA GLN A 35 11.92 0.28 2.05
C GLN A 35 10.41 0.50 2.10
N ARG A 36 9.66 -0.48 1.63
CA ARG A 36 8.19 -0.49 1.63
C ARG A 36 7.65 -1.44 2.68
N TYR A 37 6.61 -1.00 3.38
CA TYR A 37 6.08 -1.68 4.56
C TYR A 37 4.62 -2.07 4.42
N GLY A 38 4.33 -3.31 4.82
CA GLY A 38 3.00 -3.82 5.07
C GLY A 38 2.15 -4.09 3.84
N LEU A 39 0.87 -4.34 4.06
CA LEU A 39 -0.10 -4.69 3.01
C LEU A 39 -0.17 -3.67 1.87
N PHE A 40 0.05 -2.39 2.20
CA PHE A 40 -0.06 -1.28 1.26
C PHE A 40 1.30 -0.80 0.72
N GLN A 41 2.42 -1.46 1.08
CA GLN A 41 3.77 -1.14 0.59
C GLN A 41 4.09 0.36 0.61
N LEU A 42 3.83 1.01 1.73
CA LEU A 42 4.11 2.43 1.94
C LEU A 42 5.60 2.60 2.24
N GLY A 43 6.26 3.50 1.52
CA GLY A 43 7.70 3.76 1.62
C GLY A 43 8.12 4.58 2.85
N ASP A 44 9.34 4.33 3.36
CA ASP A 44 9.98 5.12 4.44
C ASP A 44 10.70 6.39 3.98
N ASP A 45 10.68 6.65 2.68
CA ASP A 45 11.10 7.87 2.01
C ASP A 45 10.06 8.98 2.14
N GLU A 46 8.76 8.64 2.07
CA GLU A 46 7.67 9.62 2.04
C GLU A 46 6.64 9.43 3.16
N TRP A 47 6.17 8.21 3.41
CA TRP A 47 4.94 7.99 4.17
C TRP A 47 5.16 7.75 5.65
N CYS A 48 6.23 7.07 6.03
CA CYS A 48 6.57 6.75 7.42
C CYS A 48 8.05 6.98 7.74
N SER A 49 8.43 6.82 9.01
CA SER A 49 9.84 6.82 9.42
C SER A 49 10.19 5.58 10.24
N THR A 50 11.45 5.13 10.19
CA THR A 50 11.92 3.97 10.95
C THR A 50 12.44 4.39 12.33
N GLY A 51 12.09 3.63 13.37
CA GLY A 51 12.55 3.91 14.74
C GLY A 51 11.89 5.10 15.44
N SER A 52 11.11 5.92 14.72
CA SER A 52 10.32 7.03 15.28
C SER A 52 9.11 7.34 14.38
N LYS A 53 8.18 8.18 14.85
CA LYS A 53 7.07 8.67 14.02
C LYS A 53 7.56 9.77 13.09
N GLY A 54 7.22 9.68 11.80
CA GLY A 54 7.60 10.66 10.79
C GLY A 54 6.90 10.40 9.45
N GLY A 55 7.40 11.02 8.39
CA GLY A 55 6.75 10.99 7.07
C GLY A 55 5.41 11.72 7.04
N LYS A 56 4.73 11.67 5.89
CA LYS A 56 3.43 12.33 5.68
C LYS A 56 2.33 11.80 6.60
N CYS A 57 2.40 10.54 7.01
CA CYS A 57 1.42 9.93 7.90
C CYS A 57 1.76 10.08 9.39
N ASN A 58 2.89 10.71 9.73
CA ASN A 58 3.38 10.83 11.11
C ASN A 58 3.36 9.48 11.85
N ALA A 59 3.83 8.44 11.16
CA ALA A 59 3.74 7.05 11.58
C ALA A 59 5.14 6.44 11.70
N ASN A 60 5.27 5.45 12.58
CA ASN A 60 6.44 4.59 12.58
C ASN A 60 6.17 3.45 11.57
N CYS A 61 7.11 3.16 10.67
CA CYS A 61 6.92 2.12 9.64
C CYS A 61 6.64 0.72 10.21
N GLN A 62 7.08 0.43 11.44
CA GLN A 62 6.75 -0.82 12.14
C GLN A 62 5.25 -0.93 12.45
N ASP A 63 4.53 0.19 12.58
CA ASP A 63 3.08 0.19 12.81
C ASP A 63 2.31 -0.32 11.59
N PHE A 64 2.89 -0.23 10.38
CA PHE A 64 2.29 -0.75 9.15
C PHE A 64 2.44 -2.27 8.97
N LEU A 65 3.26 -2.92 9.81
CA LEU A 65 3.47 -4.37 9.77
C LEU A 65 2.50 -5.16 10.67
N LYS A 66 1.59 -4.46 11.36
CA LYS A 66 0.65 -5.06 12.31
C LYS A 66 -0.52 -5.73 11.59
N GLU A 67 -1.16 -6.68 12.27
CA GLU A 67 -2.42 -7.27 11.82
C GLU A 67 -3.57 -6.26 11.82
N ASP A 68 -3.59 -5.35 12.80
CA ASP A 68 -4.50 -4.21 12.77
C ASP A 68 -4.01 -3.20 11.73
N ILE A 69 -4.67 -3.22 10.58
CA ILE A 69 -4.33 -2.37 9.44
C ILE A 69 -4.85 -0.94 9.57
N THR A 70 -5.48 -0.53 10.68
CA THR A 70 -6.14 0.79 10.77
C THR A 70 -5.19 1.96 10.46
N GLU A 71 -3.98 1.95 11.03
CA GLU A 71 -2.98 3.01 10.81
C GLU A 71 -2.44 2.97 9.38
N ALA A 72 -2.14 1.78 8.87
CA ALA A 72 -1.66 1.58 7.50
C ALA A 72 -2.72 1.95 6.44
N ALA A 73 -3.99 1.57 6.65
CA ALA A 73 -5.10 1.84 5.76
C ALA A 73 -5.44 3.34 5.73
N THR A 74 -5.35 4.01 6.88
CA THR A 74 -5.52 5.47 6.96
C THR A 74 -4.44 6.17 6.11
N CYS A 75 -3.20 5.72 6.22
CA CYS A 75 -2.10 6.26 5.41
C CYS A 75 -2.24 5.94 3.91
N ALA A 76 -2.65 4.72 3.56
CA ALA A 76 -2.90 4.35 2.16
C ALA A 76 -4.02 5.18 1.53
N LEU A 77 -5.07 5.50 2.28
CA LEU A 77 -6.13 6.41 1.81
C LEU A 77 -5.61 7.83 1.57
N GLN A 78 -4.67 8.31 2.39
CA GLN A 78 -4.00 9.58 2.17
C GLN A 78 -3.16 9.54 0.89
N ALA A 79 -2.35 8.49 0.70
CA ALA A 79 -1.55 8.29 -0.51
C ALA A 79 -2.40 8.24 -1.77
N LEU A 80 -3.52 7.51 -1.74
CA LEU A 80 -4.50 7.49 -2.84
C LEU A 80 -5.12 8.87 -3.11
N THR A 81 -5.32 9.67 -2.06
CA THR A 81 -5.88 11.03 -2.22
C THR A 81 -4.87 11.99 -2.82
N GLU A 82 -3.59 11.86 -2.45
CA GLU A 82 -2.52 12.76 -2.91
C GLU A 82 -1.95 12.36 -4.28
N ASN A 83 -1.59 11.09 -4.43
CA ASN A 83 -0.82 10.58 -5.57
C ASN A 83 -1.67 9.67 -6.50
N GLY A 84 -2.83 9.19 -6.02
CA GLY A 84 -3.65 8.23 -6.75
C GLY A 84 -3.01 6.85 -6.87
N PHE A 85 -3.53 6.01 -7.76
CA PHE A 85 -2.97 4.68 -8.01
C PHE A 85 -1.54 4.62 -8.57
N PRO A 86 -1.01 5.63 -9.28
CA PRO A 86 0.40 5.65 -9.70
C PRO A 86 1.43 5.60 -8.57
N GLU A 87 1.01 5.75 -7.30
CA GLU A 87 1.85 5.46 -6.11
C GLU A 87 2.38 4.01 -6.11
N TRP A 88 1.65 3.08 -6.72
CA TRP A 88 2.05 1.68 -6.90
C TRP A 88 2.22 1.36 -8.39
N PRO A 89 3.25 1.89 -9.05
CA PRO A 89 3.32 1.92 -10.52
C PRO A 89 3.30 0.51 -11.13
N GLY A 90 4.07 -0.43 -10.56
CA GLY A 90 4.17 -1.79 -11.08
C GLY A 90 2.85 -2.56 -10.97
N GLU A 91 2.22 -2.52 -9.81
CA GLU A 91 0.92 -3.15 -9.56
C GLU A 91 -0.19 -2.47 -10.36
N TYR A 92 -0.18 -1.13 -10.42
CA TYR A 92 -1.16 -0.35 -11.17
C TYR A 92 -1.15 -0.74 -12.64
N ASP A 93 0.02 -0.85 -13.27
CA ASP A 93 0.15 -1.30 -14.66
C ASP A 93 -0.40 -2.72 -14.88
N ARG A 94 -0.19 -3.63 -13.92
CA ARG A 94 -0.69 -5.02 -14.00
C ARG A 94 -2.20 -5.12 -13.75
N CYS A 95 -2.77 -4.21 -12.96
CA CYS A 95 -4.16 -4.26 -12.51
C CYS A 95 -5.14 -3.46 -13.38
N GLN A 96 -4.68 -2.47 -14.15
CA GLN A 96 -5.54 -1.67 -15.04
C GLN A 96 -6.38 -2.49 -16.04
N SER A 97 -5.94 -3.70 -16.39
CA SER A 97 -6.62 -4.58 -17.35
C SER A 97 -7.28 -5.82 -16.73
N LYS A 98 -7.23 -5.96 -15.40
CA LYS A 98 -7.74 -7.13 -14.68
C LYS A 98 -8.99 -6.75 -13.87
N PRO A 99 -10.19 -7.17 -14.27
CA PRO A 99 -11.32 -7.13 -13.36
C PRO A 99 -11.09 -8.17 -12.26
N LEU A 100 -11.03 -7.73 -10.99
CA LEU A 100 -11.22 -8.65 -9.89
C LEU A 100 -12.68 -9.08 -9.86
N THR A 101 -12.92 -10.38 -9.77
CA THR A 101 -14.26 -10.90 -9.53
C THR A 101 -14.36 -11.36 -8.09
N PHE A 102 -15.51 -11.10 -7.45
CA PHE A 102 -15.77 -11.52 -6.08
C PHE A 102 -15.63 -13.04 -5.86
N ASP A 103 -15.67 -13.82 -6.95
CA ASP A 103 -15.46 -15.27 -6.95
C ASP A 103 -14.06 -15.69 -6.47
N ASP A 104 -13.07 -14.79 -6.46
CA ASP A 104 -11.71 -15.05 -5.97
C ASP A 104 -11.60 -15.09 -4.42
N CYS A 105 -12.70 -14.84 -3.71
CA CYS A 105 -12.76 -14.81 -2.24
C CYS A 105 -13.36 -16.07 -1.60
N ASN A 106 -13.55 -17.16 -2.36
CA ASN A 106 -14.16 -18.43 -1.89
C ASN A 106 -13.15 -19.56 -1.64
#